data_AF-A0A1W9IBD3-F1
#
_entry.id   AF-A0A1W9IBD3-F1
#
_cell.length_a   1.000
_cell.length_b   1.000
_cell.length_c   1.000
_cell.angle_alpha   90.00
_cell.angle_beta   90.00
_cell.angle_gamma   90.00
#
_symmetry.space_group_name_H-M   'P 1'
#
loop_
_entity.id
_entity.type
_entity.pdbx_description
1 polymer ?
#
loop_
_entity_poly.entity_id
_entity_poly.type
_entity_poly.pdbx_seq_one_letter_code
_entity_poly.pdbx_strand_id
1 'polypeptide(L)'
;MLAWAFVLWTLMGVVVAGPAYSIEVPLTGSIPADIHSIELSYVGEQTTPSVTINGPPDSGHSTSDRPISPLLDLLTGFNHSQVFGVCRGLLSRPEGDKTVTMTFAEAGSGRCGQRIELRPNGGVLDLLSYKTIRLRGRALGRISFAMEDWASAIRQDNVRFATVRGTFDVTIPLVELGRSLDLRRAAALVVTTEDPEAQVVIEQMDLAQDRSGFEQSARSGVWVWRYREAIEDPGAILSTCRRHSLSRVMIQMPASEDGPEIWRAYVRLLVTLREGGIEVVALDGYPEAIYDPQQLAGKVRRLFGLVEPHLLAGVQLDIEPYLLPGFLDDEAGPIQYLNAIDLIKEMIGQRTHLSVVMPFWLTTVAVRGRPLAFAVMDRVDEVAVMSYRTDLDEVKSLSDDTLRYGDLIGIPVWLAVETIALPVEQRVTLKREPRLQLADAVLDRLHRRLILPPFPSPLSKDDPREGFRVHHRMTVRPERITFAGRPRSDVEKAVRTLLNTVAHRSFAGIVVHDFDGLRALAE
;
A
#
# COMPACT_ATOMS: atom_id res chain seq x y z
N MET A 1 -75.75 -2.34 46.07
CA MET A 1 -75.65 -3.59 45.28
C MET A 1 -74.94 -3.26 43.99
N LEU A 2 -73.63 -3.57 43.92
CA LEU A 2 -73.02 -4.71 43.20
C LEU A 2 -72.56 -4.24 41.81
N ALA A 3 -71.36 -3.66 41.65
CA ALA A 3 -70.01 -4.26 41.72
C ALA A 3 -69.81 -5.38 40.68
N TRP A 4 -69.24 -5.02 39.54
CA TRP A 4 -68.75 -5.96 38.53
C TRP A 4 -67.23 -6.12 38.69
N ALA A 5 -66.81 -7.36 38.95
CA ALA A 5 -65.42 -7.75 39.14
C ALA A 5 -64.76 -8.07 37.79
N PHE A 6 -63.60 -7.46 37.53
CA PHE A 6 -62.64 -7.88 36.52
C PHE A 6 -61.86 -9.10 37.02
N VAL A 7 -61.81 -10.17 36.23
CA VAL A 7 -60.83 -11.24 36.41
C VAL A 7 -59.77 -11.07 35.33
N LEU A 8 -58.59 -10.61 35.73
CA LEU A 8 -57.37 -10.63 34.92
C LEU A 8 -56.83 -12.06 34.90
N TRP A 9 -56.67 -12.64 33.71
CA TRP A 9 -55.77 -13.78 33.50
C TRP A 9 -54.41 -13.24 33.06
N THR A 10 -53.46 -13.19 34.00
CA THR A 10 -52.04 -13.03 33.70
C THR A 10 -51.50 -14.33 33.12
N LEU A 11 -51.32 -14.38 31.80
CA LEU A 11 -50.42 -15.35 31.17
C LEU A 11 -48.99 -14.81 31.30
N MET A 12 -48.22 -15.37 32.23
CA MET A 12 -46.75 -15.28 32.18
C MET A 12 -46.29 -16.03 30.93
N GLY A 13 -45.99 -15.29 29.86
CA GLY A 13 -45.21 -15.81 28.75
C GLY A 13 -43.78 -16.07 29.23
N VAL A 14 -43.46 -17.34 29.49
CA VAL A 14 -42.07 -17.79 29.61
C VAL A 14 -41.45 -17.62 28.22
N VAL A 15 -40.54 -16.66 28.08
CA VAL A 15 -39.63 -16.59 26.93
C VAL A 15 -38.70 -17.80 27.04
N VAL A 16 -39.02 -18.87 26.34
CA VAL A 16 -38.10 -19.99 26.14
C VAL A 16 -37.01 -19.49 25.21
N ALA A 17 -35.86 -19.10 25.77
CA ALA A 17 -34.65 -18.88 25.00
C ALA A 17 -34.28 -20.22 24.34
N GLY A 18 -34.32 -20.27 23.01
CA GLY A 18 -33.81 -21.42 22.25
C GLY A 18 -32.33 -21.67 22.56
N PRO A 19 -31.80 -22.87 22.31
CA PRO A 19 -30.40 -23.17 22.57
C PRO A 19 -29.53 -22.21 21.73
N ALA A 20 -28.67 -21.46 22.40
CA ALA A 20 -27.67 -20.66 21.74
C ALA A 20 -26.67 -21.64 21.08
N TYR A 21 -26.60 -21.61 19.74
CA TYR A 21 -25.68 -22.44 18.97
C TYR A 21 -24.29 -21.78 18.93
N SER A 22 -23.23 -22.59 18.98
CA SER A 22 -21.87 -22.13 18.74
C SER A 22 -21.75 -21.50 17.36
N ILE A 23 -21.06 -20.36 17.25
CA ILE A 23 -20.70 -19.80 15.94
C ILE A 23 -19.41 -20.49 15.51
N GLU A 24 -19.48 -21.27 14.45
CA GLU A 24 -18.32 -21.89 13.81
C GLU A 24 -17.95 -21.12 12.56
N VAL A 25 -16.75 -20.54 12.55
CA VAL A 25 -16.23 -19.80 11.40
C VAL A 25 -15.22 -20.68 10.66
N PRO A 26 -15.49 -21.08 9.41
CA PRO A 26 -14.53 -21.81 8.60
C PRO A 26 -13.33 -20.89 8.27
N LEU A 27 -12.12 -21.44 8.35
CA LEU A 27 -10.89 -20.70 8.08
C LEU A 27 -10.42 -20.96 6.66
N THR A 28 -10.51 -19.93 5.83
CA THR A 28 -10.06 -19.91 4.44
C THR A 28 -8.66 -19.33 4.39
N GLY A 29 -7.64 -20.17 4.25
CA GLY A 29 -6.23 -19.76 4.28
C GLY A 29 -5.34 -20.71 5.08
N SER A 30 -4.03 -20.62 4.91
CA SER A 30 -3.07 -21.39 5.69
C SER A 30 -3.11 -20.93 7.16
N ILE A 31 -3.01 -21.88 8.11
CA ILE A 31 -2.96 -21.55 9.54
C ILE A 31 -1.49 -21.62 9.96
N PRO A 32 -0.84 -20.49 10.30
CA PRO A 32 0.57 -20.48 10.70
C PRO A 32 0.84 -21.45 11.85
N ALA A 33 2.04 -22.05 11.89
CA ALA A 33 2.43 -22.94 12.98
C ALA A 33 2.35 -22.22 14.34
N ASP A 34 2.89 -21.00 14.40
CA ASP A 34 2.79 -20.12 15.56
C ASP A 34 1.81 -18.97 15.28
N ILE A 35 0.78 -18.85 16.13
CA ILE A 35 -0.22 -17.77 16.03
C ILE A 35 0.06 -16.74 17.11
N HIS A 36 0.30 -15.50 16.70
CA HIS A 36 0.47 -14.38 17.61
C HIS A 36 -0.89 -13.79 18.03
N SER A 37 -1.80 -13.64 17.08
CA SER A 37 -3.14 -13.12 17.34
C SER A 37 -4.14 -13.55 16.27
N ILE A 38 -5.42 -13.59 16.62
CA ILE A 38 -6.54 -13.76 15.69
C ILE A 38 -7.36 -12.47 15.73
N GLU A 39 -7.65 -11.86 14.59
CA GLU A 39 -8.54 -10.71 14.47
C GLU A 39 -9.89 -11.15 13.91
N LEU A 40 -10.96 -10.78 14.61
CA LEU A 40 -12.34 -10.94 14.16
C LEU A 40 -12.86 -9.57 13.74
N SER A 41 -13.39 -9.46 12.52
CA SER A 41 -14.07 -8.24 12.06
C SER A 41 -15.54 -8.52 11.80
N TYR A 42 -16.40 -7.73 12.46
CA TYR A 42 -17.85 -7.74 12.31
C TYR A 42 -18.26 -6.45 11.62
N VAL A 43 -18.94 -6.56 10.48
CA VAL A 43 -19.36 -5.41 9.68
C VAL A 43 -20.87 -5.25 9.73
N GLY A 44 -21.34 -4.08 10.12
CA GLY A 44 -22.77 -3.77 10.22
C GLY A 44 -23.47 -4.66 11.26
N GLU A 45 -24.54 -5.33 10.83
CA GLU A 45 -25.34 -6.22 11.67
C GLU A 45 -24.92 -7.70 11.57
N GLN A 46 -23.80 -8.00 10.90
CA GLN A 46 -23.32 -9.37 10.75
C GLN A 46 -22.91 -9.98 12.10
N THR A 47 -23.43 -11.17 12.39
CA THR A 47 -23.12 -11.92 13.62
C THR A 47 -21.96 -12.90 13.46
N THR A 48 -21.64 -13.29 12.21
CA THR A 48 -20.47 -14.10 11.87
C THR A 48 -19.33 -13.19 11.44
N PRO A 49 -18.17 -13.22 12.11
CA PRO A 49 -17.06 -12.36 11.74
C PRO A 49 -16.27 -12.92 10.56
N SER A 50 -15.59 -12.03 9.84
CA SER A 50 -14.40 -12.42 9.07
C SER A 50 -13.22 -12.65 10.03
N VAL A 51 -12.36 -13.61 9.71
CA VAL A 51 -11.26 -14.04 10.59
C VAL A 51 -9.93 -13.87 9.87
N THR A 52 -9.01 -13.13 10.50
CA THR A 52 -7.62 -13.01 10.06
C THR A 52 -6.72 -13.63 11.13
N ILE A 53 -5.78 -14.50 10.74
CA ILE A 53 -4.84 -15.15 11.66
C ILE A 53 -3.45 -14.57 11.41
N ASN A 54 -2.90 -13.89 12.42
CA ASN A 54 -1.60 -13.25 12.33
C ASN A 54 -0.53 -14.13 12.97
N GLY A 55 0.52 -14.44 12.22
CA GLY A 55 1.75 -15.04 12.75
C GLY A 55 2.53 -14.07 13.65
N PRO A 56 3.62 -14.52 14.31
CA PRO A 56 4.53 -13.64 15.03
C PRO A 56 4.92 -12.45 14.15
N PRO A 57 4.84 -11.21 14.66
CA PRO A 57 5.34 -10.06 13.92
C PRO A 57 6.83 -10.27 13.63
N ASP A 58 7.26 -9.90 12.43
CA ASP A 58 8.69 -9.87 12.11
C ASP A 58 9.40 -9.04 13.18
N SER A 59 10.31 -9.68 13.92
CA SER A 59 11.01 -9.12 15.08
C SER A 59 11.98 -7.97 14.74
N GLY A 60 11.92 -7.46 13.51
CA GLY A 60 12.82 -6.47 12.94
C GLY A 60 12.32 -5.03 12.98
N HIS A 61 11.46 -4.62 13.92
CA HIS A 61 11.13 -3.20 14.11
C HIS A 61 12.32 -2.42 14.71
N SER A 62 13.40 -2.26 13.93
CA SER A 62 14.29 -1.12 14.10
C SER A 62 13.50 0.11 13.64
N THR A 63 13.21 1.04 14.54
CA THR A 63 12.62 2.33 14.17
C THR A 63 13.55 3.01 13.17
N SER A 64 13.10 3.14 11.92
CA SER A 64 13.91 3.79 10.89
C SER A 64 14.07 5.27 11.24
N ASP A 65 15.32 5.72 11.30
CA ASP A 65 15.62 7.14 11.49
C ASP A 65 15.37 7.86 10.16
N ARG A 66 14.54 8.89 10.15
CA ARG A 66 14.20 9.68 8.96
C ARG A 66 14.86 11.05 9.05
N PRO A 67 16.00 11.29 8.38
CA PRO A 67 16.67 12.57 8.44
C PRO A 67 15.88 13.61 7.62
N ILE A 68 15.64 14.76 8.24
CA ILE A 68 14.81 15.84 7.67
C ILE A 68 15.66 16.83 6.82
N SER A 69 16.99 16.76 6.94
CA SER A 69 17.89 17.67 6.24
C SER A 69 17.79 17.51 4.71
N PRO A 70 17.77 18.61 3.93
CA PRO A 70 17.77 18.52 2.47
C PRO A 70 19.08 17.95 1.90
N LEU A 71 20.16 18.03 2.66
CA LEU A 71 21.45 17.42 2.36
C LEU A 71 21.89 16.56 3.55
N LEU A 72 22.22 15.31 3.31
CA LEU A 72 22.65 14.36 4.35
C LEU A 72 24.05 13.84 4.03
N ASP A 73 25.02 14.19 4.88
CA ASP A 73 26.41 13.71 4.81
C ASP A 73 26.54 12.34 5.49
N LEU A 74 26.75 11.30 4.69
CA LEU A 74 26.89 9.92 5.17
C LEU A 74 28.26 9.65 5.82
N LEU A 75 29.30 10.43 5.51
CA LEU A 75 30.66 10.18 6.01
C LEU A 75 30.76 10.37 7.52
N THR A 76 29.90 11.17 8.13
CA THR A 76 29.83 11.34 9.59
C THR A 76 29.54 10.05 10.35
N GLY A 77 28.84 9.08 9.73
CA GLY A 77 28.51 7.79 10.33
C GLY A 77 29.59 6.70 10.14
N PHE A 78 30.56 6.93 9.26
CA PHE A 78 31.51 5.89 8.82
C PHE A 78 32.68 5.77 9.79
N ASN A 79 32.44 5.12 10.92
CA ASN A 79 33.46 4.92 11.98
C ASN A 79 34.00 3.49 12.02
N HIS A 80 33.18 2.51 11.63
CA HIS A 80 33.53 1.11 11.65
C HIS A 80 33.08 0.42 10.37
N SER A 81 33.86 -0.55 9.92
CA SER A 81 33.54 -1.42 8.79
C SER A 81 33.79 -2.87 9.15
N GLN A 82 32.91 -3.76 8.70
CA GLN A 82 33.13 -5.19 8.75
C GLN A 82 33.78 -5.65 7.43
N VAL A 83 34.99 -6.19 7.52
CA VAL A 83 35.69 -6.77 6.36
C VAL A 83 35.11 -8.16 6.08
N PHE A 84 34.94 -8.49 4.81
CA PHE A 84 34.54 -9.83 4.36
C PHE A 84 35.32 -10.26 3.12
N GLY A 85 35.31 -11.57 2.84
CA GLY A 85 36.12 -12.17 1.78
C GLY A 85 37.53 -12.53 2.26
N VAL A 86 38.44 -12.75 1.31
CA VAL A 86 39.81 -13.25 1.56
C VAL A 86 40.84 -12.12 1.58
N CYS A 87 40.55 -11.03 2.27
CA CYS A 87 41.42 -9.86 2.34
C CYS A 87 41.48 -9.25 3.73
N ARG A 88 42.54 -8.47 3.96
CA ARG A 88 42.63 -7.54 5.07
C ARG A 88 42.12 -6.19 4.58
N GLY A 89 41.28 -5.56 5.39
CA GLY A 89 40.78 -4.22 5.12
C GLY A 89 40.91 -3.35 6.35
N LEU A 90 41.19 -2.07 6.14
CA LEU A 90 41.16 -1.06 7.18
C LEU A 90 40.38 0.14 6.68
N LEU A 91 39.36 0.53 7.45
CA LEU A 91 38.74 1.84 7.38
C LEU A 91 39.47 2.75 8.36
N SER A 92 39.92 3.89 7.86
CA SER A 92 40.61 4.91 8.65
C SER A 92 40.01 6.28 8.35
N ARG A 93 39.90 7.09 9.40
CA ARG A 93 39.48 8.48 9.34
C ARG A 93 40.55 9.32 10.05
N PRO A 94 41.40 10.04 9.32
CA PRO A 94 42.43 10.87 9.95
C PRO A 94 41.79 11.92 10.86
N GLU A 95 42.39 12.17 12.02
CA GLU A 95 41.87 13.12 13.00
C GLU A 95 41.86 14.55 12.41
N GLY A 96 40.70 15.20 12.43
CA GLY A 96 40.51 16.52 11.81
C GLY A 96 40.21 16.51 10.30
N ASP A 97 40.27 15.34 9.64
CA ASP A 97 39.91 15.19 8.23
C ASP A 97 38.46 14.70 8.06
N LYS A 98 37.76 15.23 7.07
CA LYS A 98 36.43 14.78 6.67
C LYS A 98 36.47 13.61 5.70
N THR A 99 37.65 13.18 5.28
CA THR A 99 37.81 12.04 4.37
C THR A 99 37.69 10.70 5.10
N VAL A 100 37.18 9.69 4.39
CA VAL A 100 37.20 8.29 4.82
C VAL A 100 38.11 7.53 3.86
N THR A 101 39.13 6.87 4.39
CA THR A 101 40.05 6.06 3.59
C THR A 101 39.84 4.58 3.90
N MET A 102 39.59 3.79 2.86
CA MET A 102 39.47 2.33 2.95
C MET A 102 40.58 1.69 2.13
N THR A 103 41.29 0.76 2.75
CA THR A 103 42.35 -0.03 2.10
C THR A 103 41.93 -1.49 1.99
N PHE A 104 42.35 -2.14 0.92
CA PHE A 104 42.10 -3.54 0.64
C PHE A 104 43.45 -4.17 0.26
N ALA A 105 43.91 -5.12 1.07
CA ALA A 105 45.18 -5.82 0.87
C ALA A 105 44.96 -7.35 0.89
N GLU A 106 45.57 -8.03 -0.08
CA GLU A 106 45.31 -9.44 -0.38
C GLU A 106 45.74 -10.40 0.74
N ALA A 107 44.91 -11.42 1.00
CA ALA A 107 45.31 -12.64 1.72
C ALA A 107 44.94 -13.93 0.94
N GLY A 108 44.50 -13.80 -0.33
CA GLY A 108 44.15 -14.92 -1.21
C GLY A 108 43.31 -14.49 -2.43
N SER A 109 43.05 -15.43 -3.35
CA SER A 109 42.26 -15.19 -4.57
C SER A 109 40.75 -15.19 -4.29
N GLY A 110 40.08 -14.04 -4.42
CA GLY A 110 38.62 -13.94 -4.30
C GLY A 110 38.12 -12.50 -4.15
N ARG A 111 36.79 -12.31 -4.21
CA ARG A 111 36.15 -10.99 -4.05
C ARG A 111 36.37 -10.47 -2.62
N CYS A 112 36.86 -9.23 -2.51
CA CYS A 112 37.16 -8.56 -1.26
C CYS A 112 36.17 -7.43 -1.02
N GLY A 113 35.75 -7.22 0.23
CA GLY A 113 34.86 -6.11 0.53
C GLY A 113 34.82 -5.68 1.98
N GLN A 114 34.22 -4.52 2.17
CA GLN A 114 33.96 -3.90 3.46
C GLN A 114 32.52 -3.43 3.49
N ARG A 115 31.81 -3.79 4.56
CA ARG A 115 30.44 -3.38 4.84
C ARG A 115 30.45 -2.31 5.92
N ILE A 116 29.79 -1.19 5.69
CA ILE A 116 29.69 -0.06 6.61
C ILE A 116 28.22 0.15 6.94
N GLU A 117 27.85 -0.08 8.19
CA GLU A 117 26.48 0.18 8.64
C GLU A 117 26.17 1.66 8.56
N LEU A 118 25.01 2.02 7.99
CA LEU A 118 24.56 3.40 7.94
C LEU A 118 24.16 3.90 9.34
N ARG A 119 23.82 2.97 10.24
CA ARG A 119 23.47 3.22 11.63
C ARG A 119 24.05 2.11 12.52
N PRO A 120 24.55 2.45 13.72
CA PRO A 120 25.11 1.45 14.64
C PRO A 120 24.02 0.49 15.15
N ASN A 121 24.46 -0.67 15.64
CA ASN A 121 23.61 -1.71 16.25
C ASN A 121 22.53 -2.27 15.32
N GLY A 122 22.82 -2.36 14.01
CA GLY A 122 21.85 -2.85 13.03
C GLY A 122 20.64 -1.91 12.83
N GLY A 123 20.81 -0.62 13.14
CA GLY A 123 19.83 0.41 12.82
C GLY A 123 19.62 0.56 11.31
N VAL A 124 18.48 1.10 10.91
CA VAL A 124 18.19 1.42 9.51
C VAL A 124 17.91 2.92 9.33
N LEU A 125 18.11 3.40 8.11
CA LEU A 125 17.97 4.79 7.73
C LEU A 125 16.93 4.92 6.62
N ASP A 126 16.03 5.89 6.74
CA ASP A 126 15.06 6.22 5.71
C ASP A 126 15.66 7.22 4.71
N LEU A 127 16.04 6.69 3.56
CA LEU A 127 16.62 7.40 2.43
C LEU A 127 15.60 7.74 1.32
N LEU A 128 14.32 7.40 1.50
CA LEU A 128 13.32 7.52 0.43
C LEU A 128 13.06 8.99 0.00
N SER A 129 13.36 9.96 0.85
CA SER A 129 13.20 11.40 0.53
C SER A 129 14.28 11.95 -0.40
N TYR A 130 15.40 11.24 -0.56
CA TYR A 130 16.53 11.72 -1.35
C TYR A 130 16.39 11.28 -2.80
N LYS A 131 16.92 12.08 -3.74
CA LYS A 131 16.89 11.77 -5.18
C LYS A 131 18.22 11.34 -5.72
N THR A 132 19.31 11.86 -5.17
CA THR A 132 20.64 11.60 -5.68
C THR A 132 21.62 11.36 -4.55
N ILE A 133 22.60 10.50 -4.78
CA ILE A 133 23.83 10.40 -3.99
C ILE A 133 24.98 10.99 -4.79
N ARG A 134 25.70 11.96 -4.21
CA ARG A 134 26.94 12.49 -4.76
C ARG A 134 28.12 11.81 -4.09
N LEU A 135 29.04 11.32 -4.89
CA LEU A 135 30.24 10.59 -4.46
C LEU A 135 31.47 11.24 -5.08
N ARG A 136 32.38 11.76 -4.26
CA ARG A 136 33.63 12.39 -4.69
C ARG A 136 34.84 11.81 -3.95
N GLY A 137 35.94 11.63 -4.66
CA GLY A 137 37.17 11.12 -4.08
C GLY A 137 38.15 10.55 -5.09
N ARG A 138 39.00 9.63 -4.62
CA ARG A 138 40.04 8.98 -5.43
C ARG A 138 40.11 7.49 -5.12
N ALA A 139 40.29 6.68 -6.14
CA ALA A 139 40.44 5.22 -6.03
C ALA A 139 41.70 4.72 -6.74
N LEU A 140 42.51 3.95 -6.03
CA LEU A 140 43.53 3.09 -6.58
C LEU A 140 42.91 1.70 -6.80
N GLY A 141 42.88 1.25 -8.06
CA GLY A 141 42.13 0.05 -8.46
C GLY A 141 40.66 0.32 -8.79
N ARG A 142 39.92 -0.74 -9.13
CA ARG A 142 38.50 -0.72 -9.46
C ARG A 142 37.65 -0.97 -8.21
N ILE A 143 36.95 0.07 -7.78
CA ILE A 143 36.10 0.03 -6.57
C ILE A 143 34.63 0.06 -6.97
N SER A 144 33.83 -0.86 -6.44
CA SER A 144 32.38 -0.89 -6.63
C SER A 144 31.65 -0.54 -5.33
N PHE A 145 30.71 0.39 -5.42
CA PHE A 145 29.81 0.79 -4.35
C PHE A 145 28.43 0.16 -4.56
N ALA A 146 27.92 -0.45 -3.51
CA ALA A 146 26.60 -1.06 -3.45
C ALA A 146 25.90 -0.69 -2.14
N MET A 147 24.59 -0.84 -2.12
CA MET A 147 23.76 -0.60 -0.93
C MET A 147 22.92 -1.84 -0.63
N GLU A 148 22.60 -2.03 0.63
CA GLU A 148 21.64 -3.02 1.09
C GLU A 148 20.53 -2.35 1.92
N ASP A 149 19.33 -2.88 1.80
CA ASP A 149 18.27 -2.64 2.77
C ASP A 149 18.26 -3.75 3.83
N TRP A 150 17.40 -3.62 4.83
CA TRP A 150 17.30 -4.61 5.90
C TRP A 150 17.00 -6.03 5.39
N ALA A 151 16.12 -6.19 4.41
CA ALA A 151 15.74 -7.51 3.89
C ALA A 151 16.85 -8.10 3.02
N SER A 152 17.51 -7.28 2.22
CA SER A 152 18.62 -7.69 1.36
C SER A 152 19.87 -8.01 2.17
N ALA A 153 20.12 -7.31 3.29
CA ALA A 153 21.18 -7.64 4.24
C ALA A 153 21.03 -9.06 4.80
N ILE A 154 19.81 -9.49 5.13
CA ILE A 154 19.51 -10.87 5.57
C ILE A 154 19.81 -11.89 4.46
N ARG A 155 19.48 -11.55 3.21
CA ARG A 155 19.75 -12.39 2.03
C ARG A 155 21.20 -12.34 1.56
N GLN A 156 22.04 -11.47 2.15
CA GLN A 156 23.38 -11.14 1.68
C GLN A 156 23.41 -10.64 0.22
N ASP A 157 22.35 -9.93 -0.16
CA ASP A 157 22.17 -9.34 -1.47
C ASP A 157 22.36 -7.82 -1.40
N ASN A 158 23.14 -7.26 -2.33
CA ASN A 158 23.43 -5.83 -2.39
C ASN A 158 23.31 -5.32 -3.82
N VAL A 159 22.79 -4.09 -3.94
CA VAL A 159 22.53 -3.46 -5.23
C VAL A 159 23.63 -2.46 -5.52
N ARG A 160 24.46 -2.78 -6.53
CA ARG A 160 25.54 -1.90 -6.99
C ARG A 160 24.98 -0.66 -7.67
N PHE A 161 25.48 0.52 -7.29
CA PHE A 161 25.07 1.79 -7.89
C PHE A 161 26.23 2.59 -8.51
N ALA A 162 27.48 2.25 -8.21
CA ALA A 162 28.63 2.88 -8.86
C ALA A 162 29.85 1.97 -8.94
N THR A 163 30.68 2.16 -9.97
CA THR A 163 32.03 1.63 -10.05
C THR A 163 32.97 2.75 -10.47
N VAL A 164 34.06 2.95 -9.72
CA VAL A 164 34.99 4.09 -9.90
C VAL A 164 36.44 3.61 -9.96
N ARG A 165 37.29 4.46 -10.56
CA ARG A 165 38.75 4.32 -10.63
C ARG A 165 39.38 5.70 -10.82
N GLY A 166 40.56 5.94 -10.25
CA GLY A 166 41.21 7.24 -10.34
C GLY A 166 40.44 8.31 -9.56
N THR A 167 40.50 9.57 -9.99
CA THR A 167 39.71 10.65 -9.38
C THR A 167 38.26 10.57 -9.90
N PHE A 168 37.29 10.70 -9.01
CA PHE A 168 35.87 10.65 -9.34
C PHE A 168 35.09 11.77 -8.63
N ASP A 169 34.08 12.29 -9.32
CA ASP A 169 33.01 13.14 -8.77
C ASP A 169 31.75 12.81 -9.58
N VAL A 170 30.89 11.97 -9.00
CA VAL A 170 29.72 11.42 -9.69
C VAL A 170 28.47 11.69 -8.87
N THR A 171 27.37 11.97 -9.55
CA THR A 171 26.04 12.10 -8.95
C THR A 171 25.16 11.01 -9.51
N ILE A 172 24.71 10.10 -8.66
CA ILE A 172 23.92 8.93 -9.05
C ILE A 172 22.47 9.13 -8.60
N PRO A 173 21.48 9.01 -9.51
CA PRO A 173 20.07 8.96 -9.15
C PRO A 173 19.74 7.73 -8.30
N LEU A 174 18.93 7.92 -7.26
CA LEU A 174 18.49 6.84 -6.37
C LEU A 174 17.30 6.04 -6.91
N VAL A 175 16.70 6.45 -8.03
CA VAL A 175 15.53 5.78 -8.63
C VAL A 175 15.77 4.29 -8.87
N GLU A 176 16.93 3.91 -9.43
CA GLU A 176 17.26 2.50 -9.71
C GLU A 176 17.52 1.69 -8.42
N LEU A 177 18.09 2.34 -7.40
CA LEU A 177 18.21 1.73 -6.07
C LEU A 177 16.82 1.53 -5.45
N GLY A 178 15.93 2.52 -5.54
CA GLY A 178 14.56 2.44 -5.02
C GLY A 178 13.69 1.39 -5.71
N ARG A 179 13.99 1.05 -6.98
CA ARG A 179 13.37 -0.06 -7.72
C ARG A 179 13.85 -1.44 -7.26
N SER A 180 14.94 -1.51 -6.51
CA SER A 180 15.55 -2.78 -6.07
C SER A 180 15.59 -2.96 -4.55
N LEU A 181 15.54 -1.86 -3.79
CA LEU A 181 15.63 -1.82 -2.34
C LEU A 181 14.45 -1.04 -1.73
N ASP A 182 14.06 -1.38 -0.49
CA ASP A 182 13.24 -0.52 0.36
C ASP A 182 14.13 0.57 0.99
N LEU A 183 14.20 1.73 0.33
CA LEU A 183 14.99 2.87 0.81
C LEU A 183 14.52 3.43 2.16
N ARG A 184 13.32 3.07 2.64
CA ARG A 184 12.91 3.43 4.02
C ARG A 184 13.69 2.65 5.07
N ARG A 185 14.38 1.58 4.67
CA ARG A 185 15.08 0.64 5.54
C ARG A 185 16.52 0.38 5.05
N ALA A 186 17.20 1.39 4.54
CA ALA A 186 18.60 1.26 4.12
C ALA A 186 19.48 0.88 5.32
N ALA A 187 20.27 -0.18 5.19
CA ALA A 187 21.01 -0.78 6.30
C ALA A 187 22.52 -0.51 6.24
N ALA A 188 23.14 -0.72 5.08
CA ALA A 188 24.59 -0.57 4.94
C ALA A 188 25.02 -0.14 3.53
N LEU A 189 26.20 0.46 3.48
CA LEU A 189 27.00 0.61 2.28
C LEU A 189 27.96 -0.57 2.17
N VAL A 190 28.06 -1.17 0.99
CA VAL A 190 28.97 -2.26 0.68
C VAL A 190 29.97 -1.79 -0.38
N VAL A 191 31.26 -1.83 -0.03
CA VAL A 191 32.35 -1.43 -0.93
C VAL A 191 33.17 -2.67 -1.26
N THR A 192 33.30 -2.99 -2.55
CA THR A 192 34.01 -4.19 -3.02
C THR A 192 35.06 -3.87 -4.07
N THR A 193 36.05 -4.74 -4.17
CA THR A 193 37.09 -4.71 -5.20
C THR A 193 37.37 -6.14 -5.69
N GLU A 194 37.82 -6.23 -6.94
CA GLU A 194 38.40 -7.44 -7.52
C GLU A 194 39.92 -7.31 -7.71
N ASP A 195 40.47 -6.11 -7.52
CA ASP A 195 41.90 -5.87 -7.62
C ASP A 195 42.62 -6.35 -6.33
N PRO A 196 43.79 -7.01 -6.44
CA PRO A 196 44.56 -7.55 -5.31
C PRO A 196 44.90 -6.52 -4.23
N GLU A 197 45.25 -5.32 -4.66
CA GLU A 197 45.49 -4.17 -3.82
C GLU A 197 44.65 -3.01 -4.34
N ALA A 198 43.83 -2.44 -3.46
CA ALA A 198 43.00 -1.31 -3.80
C ALA A 198 42.90 -0.34 -2.62
N GLN A 199 42.64 0.91 -2.93
CA GLN A 199 42.39 1.95 -1.94
C GLN A 199 41.32 2.88 -2.46
N VAL A 200 40.44 3.34 -1.59
CA VAL A 200 39.53 4.45 -1.89
C VAL A 200 39.59 5.49 -0.79
N VAL A 201 39.74 6.74 -1.20
CA VAL A 201 39.60 7.92 -0.36
C VAL A 201 38.29 8.59 -0.78
N ILE A 202 37.33 8.64 0.12
CA ILE A 202 36.03 9.29 -0.09
C ILE A 202 36.11 10.66 0.58
N GLU A 203 36.06 11.71 -0.23
CA GLU A 203 36.10 13.11 0.20
C GLU A 203 34.70 13.68 0.43
N GLN A 204 33.68 13.11 -0.22
CA GLN A 204 32.29 13.52 -0.10
C GLN A 204 31.37 12.34 -0.42
N MET A 205 30.36 12.13 0.43
CA MET A 205 29.25 11.22 0.15
C MET A 205 27.98 11.82 0.73
N ASP A 206 27.26 12.58 -0.10
CA ASP A 206 26.07 13.31 0.33
C ASP A 206 24.83 12.85 -0.44
N LEU A 207 23.74 12.68 0.28
CA LEU A 207 22.41 12.50 -0.31
C LEU A 207 21.71 13.85 -0.39
N ALA A 208 21.09 14.14 -1.54
CA ALA A 208 20.36 15.38 -1.75
C ALA A 208 18.88 15.12 -2.06
N GLN A 209 18.01 15.87 -1.37
CA GLN A 209 16.61 16.02 -1.74
C GLN A 209 16.50 16.98 -2.93
N ASP A 210 15.49 16.80 -3.77
CA ASP A 210 15.23 17.76 -4.83
C ASP A 210 14.40 18.95 -4.28
N ARG A 211 14.99 20.15 -4.37
CA ARG A 211 14.41 21.39 -3.84
C ARG A 211 13.69 22.22 -4.89
N SER A 212 13.63 21.79 -6.15
CA SER A 212 12.88 22.55 -7.15
C SER A 212 11.38 22.57 -6.79
N GLY A 213 10.81 23.77 -6.65
CA GLY A 213 9.36 23.93 -6.51
C GLY A 213 8.71 23.56 -7.84
N PHE A 214 7.59 22.86 -7.82
CA PHE A 214 6.80 22.64 -9.02
C PHE A 214 5.33 22.94 -8.79
N GLU A 215 4.78 23.73 -9.71
CA GLU A 215 3.37 24.03 -9.88
C GLU A 215 2.75 22.95 -10.79
N GLN A 216 2.42 21.77 -10.25
CA GLN A 216 1.38 20.97 -10.88
C GLN A 216 0.06 21.47 -10.31
N SER A 217 -0.85 21.94 -11.17
CA SER A 217 -2.19 22.32 -10.73
C SER A 217 -2.92 21.05 -10.29
N ALA A 218 -2.81 20.69 -9.02
CA ALA A 218 -3.48 19.53 -8.47
C ALA A 218 -4.99 19.62 -8.80
N ARG A 219 -5.53 18.50 -9.27
CA ARG A 219 -6.88 18.44 -9.85
C ARG A 219 -7.85 17.72 -8.92
N SER A 220 -9.14 17.84 -9.19
CA SER A 220 -10.16 16.98 -8.58
C SER A 220 -10.83 16.11 -9.63
N GLY A 221 -11.20 14.90 -9.20
CA GLY A 221 -11.96 13.96 -9.99
C GLY A 221 -12.94 13.14 -9.15
N VAL A 222 -13.69 12.25 -9.80
CA VAL A 222 -14.72 11.43 -9.15
C VAL A 222 -14.85 10.07 -9.84
N TRP A 223 -15.12 9.02 -9.06
CA TRP A 223 -15.51 7.71 -9.60
C TRP A 223 -17.02 7.62 -9.82
N VAL A 224 -17.41 7.03 -10.95
CA VAL A 224 -18.79 6.76 -11.34
C VAL A 224 -18.94 5.25 -11.54
N TRP A 225 -19.52 4.58 -10.55
CA TRP A 225 -19.64 3.12 -10.54
C TRP A 225 -20.83 2.62 -11.36
N ARG A 226 -21.90 3.41 -11.51
CA ARG A 226 -23.14 2.99 -12.19
C ARG A 226 -23.19 3.50 -13.63
N TYR A 227 -22.48 2.81 -14.54
CA TYR A 227 -22.36 3.25 -15.94
C TYR A 227 -23.69 3.31 -16.70
N ARG A 228 -24.69 2.50 -16.34
CA ARG A 228 -26.03 2.54 -16.98
C ARG A 228 -26.74 3.86 -16.70
N GLU A 229 -26.75 4.30 -15.45
CA GLU A 229 -27.31 5.60 -15.06
C GLU A 229 -26.51 6.75 -15.67
N ALA A 230 -25.18 6.62 -15.73
CA ALA A 230 -24.32 7.60 -16.38
C ALA A 230 -24.63 7.77 -17.88
N ILE A 231 -24.98 6.67 -18.57
CA ILE A 231 -25.39 6.69 -19.98
C ILE A 231 -26.73 7.40 -20.16
N GLU A 232 -27.67 7.25 -19.22
CA GLU A 232 -29.01 7.83 -19.29
C GLU A 232 -28.99 9.35 -19.09
N ASP A 233 -28.13 9.87 -18.19
CA ASP A 233 -28.02 11.31 -17.92
C ASP A 233 -26.57 11.84 -17.88
N PRO A 234 -25.89 11.94 -19.05
CA PRO A 234 -24.57 12.57 -19.13
C PRO A 234 -24.57 14.05 -18.69
N GLY A 235 -25.72 14.73 -18.81
CA GLY A 235 -25.88 16.13 -18.44
C GLY A 235 -25.76 16.39 -16.94
N ALA A 236 -26.29 15.47 -16.12
CA ALA A 236 -26.09 15.50 -14.67
C ALA A 236 -24.62 15.40 -14.29
N ILE A 237 -23.83 14.56 -14.98
CA ILE A 237 -22.38 14.44 -14.72
C ILE A 237 -21.68 15.76 -15.06
N LEU A 238 -21.92 16.33 -16.25
CA LEU A 238 -21.31 17.60 -16.66
C LEU A 238 -21.68 18.78 -15.75
N SER A 239 -22.93 18.85 -15.30
CA SER A 239 -23.37 19.93 -14.40
C SER A 239 -22.77 19.79 -13.01
N THR A 240 -22.67 18.57 -12.48
CA THR A 240 -22.00 18.27 -11.22
C THR A 240 -20.51 18.58 -11.29
N CYS A 241 -19.82 18.18 -12.38
CA CYS A 241 -18.41 18.49 -12.59
C CYS A 241 -18.16 20.00 -12.61
N ARG A 242 -19.00 20.77 -13.33
CA ARG A 242 -18.91 22.23 -13.34
C ARG A 242 -19.15 22.84 -11.97
N ARG A 243 -20.15 22.36 -11.23
CA ARG A 243 -20.47 22.86 -9.88
C ARG A 243 -19.33 22.66 -8.89
N HIS A 244 -18.70 21.49 -8.90
CA HIS A 244 -17.66 21.11 -7.94
C HIS A 244 -16.24 21.26 -8.50
N SER A 245 -16.09 21.92 -9.65
CA SER A 245 -14.81 22.10 -10.36
C SER A 245 -14.04 20.79 -10.59
N LEU A 246 -14.77 19.69 -10.80
CA LEU A 246 -14.19 18.39 -11.14
C LEU A 246 -13.69 18.43 -12.58
N SER A 247 -12.46 17.98 -12.78
CA SER A 247 -11.77 18.00 -14.08
C SER A 247 -11.58 16.62 -14.68
N ARG A 248 -11.80 15.56 -13.88
CA ARG A 248 -11.62 14.17 -14.30
C ARG A 248 -12.79 13.30 -13.81
N VAL A 249 -13.24 12.38 -14.66
CA VAL A 249 -14.25 11.39 -14.31
C VAL A 249 -13.75 10.01 -14.72
N MET A 250 -13.83 9.07 -13.78
CA MET A 250 -13.44 7.69 -13.95
C MET A 250 -14.69 6.82 -13.91
N ILE A 251 -15.08 6.20 -15.02
CA ILE A 251 -16.40 5.56 -15.18
C ILE A 251 -16.24 4.07 -15.38
N GLN A 252 -16.99 3.28 -14.59
CA GLN A 252 -17.03 1.83 -14.71
C GLN A 252 -17.33 1.42 -16.17
N MET A 253 -16.56 0.49 -16.72
CA MET A 253 -16.85 -0.05 -18.06
C MET A 253 -18.11 -0.92 -18.04
N PRO A 254 -18.88 -0.98 -19.16
CA PRO A 254 -20.00 -1.89 -19.27
C PRO A 254 -19.61 -3.34 -19.01
N ALA A 255 -20.57 -4.18 -18.61
CA ALA A 255 -20.32 -5.58 -18.34
C ALA A 255 -19.90 -6.32 -19.63
N SER A 256 -19.19 -7.44 -19.49
CA SER A 256 -18.69 -8.20 -20.65
C SER A 256 -19.85 -8.76 -21.49
N GLU A 257 -20.90 -9.18 -20.82
CA GLU A 257 -22.14 -9.73 -21.35
C GLU A 257 -23.06 -8.68 -21.99
N ASP A 258 -22.80 -7.38 -21.81
CA ASP A 258 -23.61 -6.33 -22.41
C ASP A 258 -23.52 -6.35 -23.95
N GLY A 259 -24.68 -6.10 -24.57
CA GLY A 259 -24.81 -5.98 -26.00
C GLY A 259 -24.06 -4.76 -26.59
N PRO A 260 -23.81 -4.76 -27.90
CA PRO A 260 -23.04 -3.70 -28.57
C PRO A 260 -23.69 -2.31 -28.46
N GLU A 261 -24.99 -2.21 -28.25
CA GLU A 261 -25.74 -0.97 -28.04
C GLU A 261 -25.33 -0.24 -26.75
N ILE A 262 -25.16 -0.96 -25.64
CA ILE A 262 -24.72 -0.38 -24.36
C ILE A 262 -23.29 0.13 -24.49
N TRP A 263 -22.40 -0.65 -25.10
CA TRP A 263 -21.02 -0.23 -25.35
C TRP A 263 -20.92 1.01 -26.24
N ARG A 264 -21.74 1.11 -27.30
CA ARG A 264 -21.81 2.32 -28.12
C ARG A 264 -22.36 3.52 -27.33
N ALA A 265 -23.31 3.30 -26.43
CA ALA A 265 -23.84 4.35 -25.57
C ALA A 265 -22.80 4.85 -24.56
N TYR A 266 -22.02 3.94 -23.97
CA TYR A 266 -20.87 4.26 -23.14
C TYR A 266 -19.83 5.12 -23.88
N VAL A 267 -19.47 4.77 -25.13
CA VAL A 267 -18.56 5.58 -25.93
C VAL A 267 -19.12 6.98 -26.20
N ARG A 268 -20.43 7.11 -26.50
CA ARG A 268 -21.07 8.44 -26.65
C ARG A 268 -21.01 9.27 -25.37
N LEU A 269 -21.19 8.64 -24.21
CA LEU A 269 -21.02 9.29 -22.91
C LEU A 269 -19.59 9.84 -22.77
N LEU A 270 -18.56 9.02 -23.03
CA LEU A 270 -17.16 9.45 -22.95
C LEU A 270 -16.85 10.64 -23.87
N VAL A 271 -17.36 10.62 -25.11
CA VAL A 271 -17.23 11.73 -26.06
C VAL A 271 -17.90 12.99 -25.51
N THR A 272 -19.14 12.88 -25.03
CA THR A 272 -19.90 14.01 -24.47
C THR A 272 -19.17 14.67 -23.30
N LEU A 273 -18.59 13.86 -22.41
CA LEU A 273 -17.83 14.38 -21.26
C LEU A 273 -16.54 15.08 -21.69
N ARG A 274 -15.80 14.49 -22.64
CA ARG A 274 -14.58 15.08 -23.18
C ARG A 274 -14.83 16.40 -23.89
N GLU A 275 -15.88 16.50 -24.69
CA GLU A 275 -16.31 17.75 -25.35
C GLU A 275 -16.69 18.82 -24.31
N GLY A 276 -17.18 18.40 -23.14
CA GLY A 276 -17.40 19.26 -21.98
C GLY A 276 -16.13 19.66 -21.22
N GLY A 277 -14.93 19.30 -21.70
CA GLY A 277 -13.64 19.62 -21.08
C GLY A 277 -13.27 18.72 -19.91
N ILE A 278 -13.92 17.56 -19.76
CA ILE A 278 -13.64 16.60 -18.69
C ILE A 278 -12.66 15.53 -19.19
N GLU A 279 -11.63 15.26 -18.41
CA GLU A 279 -10.73 14.14 -18.63
C GLU A 279 -11.45 12.83 -18.30
N VAL A 280 -11.55 11.92 -19.27
CA VAL A 280 -12.27 10.65 -19.09
C VAL A 280 -11.31 9.47 -18.99
N VAL A 281 -11.52 8.65 -17.97
CA VAL A 281 -10.77 7.42 -17.72
C VAL A 281 -11.77 6.26 -17.64
N ALA A 282 -11.47 5.18 -18.33
CA ALA A 282 -12.26 3.96 -18.20
C ALA A 282 -11.82 3.21 -16.93
N LEU A 283 -12.75 2.94 -16.02
CA LEU A 283 -12.49 2.28 -14.75
C LEU A 283 -13.05 0.87 -14.79
N ASP A 284 -12.34 -0.12 -14.25
CA ASP A 284 -12.93 -1.43 -13.98
C ASP A 284 -12.02 -2.28 -13.10
N GLY A 285 -12.58 -3.33 -12.50
CA GLY A 285 -11.83 -4.25 -11.67
C GLY A 285 -12.73 -5.06 -10.76
N TYR A 286 -12.22 -6.21 -10.34
CA TYR A 286 -12.86 -7.12 -9.40
C TYR A 286 -11.77 -8.01 -8.79
N PRO A 287 -11.92 -8.51 -7.56
CA PRO A 287 -10.84 -9.22 -6.85
C PRO A 287 -10.28 -10.42 -7.63
N GLU A 288 -11.16 -11.22 -8.25
CA GLU A 288 -10.82 -12.45 -8.99
C GLU A 288 -10.06 -12.20 -10.29
N ALA A 289 -9.91 -10.93 -10.72
CA ALA A 289 -9.14 -10.58 -11.91
C ALA A 289 -7.66 -10.99 -11.78
N ILE A 290 -7.15 -11.23 -10.57
CA ILE A 290 -5.79 -11.78 -10.39
C ILE A 290 -5.65 -13.23 -10.85
N TYR A 291 -6.75 -14.01 -10.88
CA TYR A 291 -6.77 -15.40 -11.33
C TYR A 291 -7.04 -15.52 -12.82
N ASP A 292 -7.90 -14.67 -13.36
CA ASP A 292 -8.21 -14.60 -14.80
C ASP A 292 -8.18 -13.15 -15.32
N PRO A 293 -6.97 -12.56 -15.47
CA PRO A 293 -6.83 -11.18 -15.95
C PRO A 293 -7.22 -11.02 -17.43
N GLN A 294 -7.39 -12.11 -18.18
CA GLN A 294 -7.72 -12.06 -19.61
C GLN A 294 -9.13 -11.55 -19.85
N GLN A 295 -10.07 -11.80 -18.93
CA GLN A 295 -11.43 -11.26 -19.03
C GLN A 295 -11.43 -9.73 -18.96
N LEU A 296 -10.76 -9.17 -17.95
CA LEU A 296 -10.61 -7.72 -17.81
C LEU A 296 -9.85 -7.11 -19.00
N ALA A 297 -8.74 -7.74 -19.43
CA ALA A 297 -8.02 -7.32 -20.63
C ALA A 297 -8.90 -7.37 -21.90
N GLY A 298 -9.82 -8.34 -21.98
CA GLY A 298 -10.82 -8.47 -23.04
C GLY A 298 -11.80 -7.28 -23.08
N LYS A 299 -12.27 -6.82 -21.92
CA LYS A 299 -13.13 -5.62 -21.81
C LYS A 299 -12.40 -4.38 -22.32
N VAL A 300 -11.15 -4.17 -21.88
CA VAL A 300 -10.33 -3.03 -22.34
C VAL A 300 -10.07 -3.10 -23.84
N ARG A 301 -9.76 -4.30 -24.38
CA ARG A 301 -9.57 -4.50 -25.82
C ARG A 301 -10.83 -4.18 -26.62
N ARG A 302 -12.01 -4.59 -26.12
CA ARG A 302 -13.31 -4.26 -26.71
C ARG A 302 -13.52 -2.75 -26.73
N LEU A 303 -13.22 -2.05 -25.63
CA LEU A 303 -13.31 -0.59 -25.58
C LEU A 303 -12.40 0.08 -26.63
N PHE A 304 -11.14 -0.32 -26.71
CA PHE A 304 -10.19 0.21 -27.69
C PHE A 304 -10.59 -0.04 -29.15
N GLY A 305 -11.38 -1.08 -29.43
CA GLY A 305 -11.95 -1.30 -30.76
C GLY A 305 -13.11 -0.36 -31.11
N LEU A 306 -13.65 0.38 -30.13
CA LEU A 306 -14.81 1.26 -30.29
C LEU A 306 -14.48 2.75 -30.14
N VAL A 307 -13.36 3.08 -29.48
CA VAL A 307 -12.95 4.47 -29.23
C VAL A 307 -11.86 4.91 -30.20
N GLU A 308 -11.93 6.18 -30.61
CA GLU A 308 -10.84 6.80 -31.35
C GLU A 308 -9.59 6.92 -30.46
N PRO A 309 -8.38 6.87 -31.06
CA PRO A 309 -7.14 7.20 -30.35
C PRO A 309 -7.27 8.53 -29.62
N HIS A 310 -6.67 8.59 -28.43
CA HIS A 310 -6.69 9.75 -27.54
C HIS A 310 -8.03 10.08 -26.88
N LEU A 311 -9.18 9.45 -27.18
CA LEU A 311 -10.45 9.74 -26.49
C LEU A 311 -10.31 9.59 -24.96
N LEU A 312 -9.65 8.51 -24.54
CA LEU A 312 -9.37 8.19 -23.15
C LEU A 312 -8.05 8.81 -22.70
N ALA A 313 -8.07 9.40 -21.50
CA ALA A 313 -6.84 9.78 -20.81
C ALA A 313 -6.14 8.58 -20.15
N GLY A 314 -6.89 7.53 -19.83
CA GLY A 314 -6.35 6.31 -19.26
C GLY A 314 -7.37 5.19 -19.10
N VAL A 315 -6.86 4.05 -18.64
CA VAL A 315 -7.62 2.97 -18.04
C VAL A 315 -7.18 2.87 -16.58
N GLN A 316 -8.12 2.83 -15.64
CA GLN A 316 -7.85 2.65 -14.23
C GLN A 316 -8.34 1.28 -13.76
N LEU A 317 -7.47 0.54 -13.08
CA LEU A 317 -7.80 -0.76 -12.52
C LEU A 317 -8.12 -0.62 -11.04
N ASP A 318 -9.31 -1.07 -10.65
CA ASP A 318 -9.73 -1.19 -9.26
C ASP A 318 -9.85 -2.66 -8.88
N ILE A 319 -8.72 -3.35 -8.91
CA ILE A 319 -8.64 -4.75 -8.50
C ILE A 319 -8.33 -4.75 -7.01
N GLU A 320 -9.27 -5.23 -6.20
CA GLU A 320 -9.17 -5.32 -4.75
C GLU A 320 -8.86 -6.77 -4.28
N PRO A 321 -7.66 -7.31 -4.57
CA PRO A 321 -7.39 -8.74 -4.38
C PRO A 321 -7.35 -9.14 -2.90
N TYR A 322 -7.18 -8.19 -1.99
CA TYR A 322 -7.21 -8.42 -0.55
C TYR A 322 -8.59 -8.77 0.00
N LEU A 323 -9.64 -8.67 -0.82
CA LEU A 323 -10.95 -9.25 -0.53
C LEU A 323 -10.96 -10.77 -0.76
N LEU A 324 -9.97 -11.33 -1.45
CA LEU A 324 -9.84 -12.76 -1.65
C LEU A 324 -9.24 -13.45 -0.43
N PRO A 325 -9.78 -14.61 -0.03
CA PRO A 325 -9.17 -15.42 1.01
C PRO A 325 -7.74 -15.82 0.67
N GLY A 326 -6.85 -15.66 1.65
CA GLY A 326 -5.45 -16.08 1.54
C GLY A 326 -4.56 -15.17 0.70
N PHE A 327 -5.06 -14.01 0.23
CA PHE A 327 -4.24 -13.09 -0.57
C PHE A 327 -2.94 -12.66 0.13
N LEU A 328 -2.96 -12.50 1.46
CA LEU A 328 -1.78 -12.09 2.25
C LEU A 328 -1.12 -13.26 3.01
N ASP A 329 -1.50 -14.52 2.74
CA ASP A 329 -0.94 -15.68 3.43
C ASP A 329 0.55 -15.89 3.10
N ASP A 330 0.93 -15.63 1.86
CA ASP A 330 2.29 -15.72 1.35
C ASP A 330 2.52 -14.73 0.19
N GLU A 331 3.70 -14.77 -0.45
CA GLU A 331 4.01 -13.88 -1.58
C GLU A 331 3.27 -14.26 -2.88
N ALA A 332 2.60 -15.41 -2.98
CA ALA A 332 1.96 -15.84 -4.22
C ALA A 332 0.80 -14.92 -4.62
N GLY A 333 -0.04 -14.52 -3.66
CA GLY A 333 -1.13 -13.56 -3.89
C GLY A 333 -0.62 -12.21 -4.43
N PRO A 334 0.30 -11.51 -3.73
CA PRO A 334 0.92 -10.28 -4.22
C PRO A 334 1.60 -10.45 -5.59
N ILE A 335 2.28 -11.57 -5.84
CA ILE A 335 2.90 -11.84 -7.14
C ILE A 335 1.84 -12.01 -8.24
N GLN A 336 0.74 -12.72 -7.99
CA GLN A 336 -0.36 -12.87 -8.95
C GLN A 336 -1.00 -11.52 -9.29
N TYR A 337 -1.20 -10.66 -8.28
CA TYR A 337 -1.69 -9.31 -8.48
C TYR A 337 -0.77 -8.48 -9.38
N LEU A 338 0.55 -8.50 -9.14
CA LEU A 338 1.52 -7.83 -10.00
C LEU A 338 1.52 -8.38 -11.43
N ASN A 339 1.42 -9.70 -11.60
CA ASN A 339 1.35 -10.34 -12.93
C ASN A 339 0.08 -9.93 -13.70
N ALA A 340 -1.05 -9.78 -13.03
CA ALA A 340 -2.29 -9.30 -13.65
C ALA A 340 -2.15 -7.86 -14.16
N ILE A 341 -1.51 -6.98 -13.37
CA ILE A 341 -1.19 -5.61 -13.77
C ILE A 341 -0.25 -5.62 -14.98
N ASP A 342 0.83 -6.41 -14.95
CA ASP A 342 1.81 -6.51 -16.04
C ASP A 342 1.15 -6.93 -17.36
N LEU A 343 0.26 -7.94 -17.32
CA LEU A 343 -0.50 -8.41 -18.49
C LEU A 343 -1.38 -7.31 -19.09
N ILE A 344 -2.10 -6.57 -18.24
CA ILE A 344 -2.96 -5.49 -18.70
C ILE A 344 -2.12 -4.32 -19.24
N LYS A 345 -1.01 -3.97 -18.58
CA LYS A 345 -0.07 -2.94 -19.05
C LYS A 345 0.51 -3.28 -20.42
N GLU A 346 0.94 -4.53 -20.62
CA GLU A 346 1.43 -5.01 -21.91
C GLU A 346 0.36 -4.90 -23.00
N MET A 347 -0.87 -5.31 -22.69
CA MET A 347 -2.00 -5.22 -23.63
C MET A 347 -2.37 -3.77 -23.98
N ILE A 348 -2.31 -2.85 -23.01
CA ILE A 348 -2.54 -1.41 -23.24
C ILE A 348 -1.42 -0.84 -24.14
N GLY A 349 -0.17 -1.22 -23.86
CA GLY A 349 1.00 -0.73 -24.59
C GLY A 349 1.12 0.79 -24.47
N GLN A 350 1.28 1.46 -25.62
CA GLN A 350 1.41 2.92 -25.71
C GLN A 350 0.10 3.63 -26.09
N ARG A 351 -1.06 2.95 -26.03
CA ARG A 351 -2.33 3.51 -26.48
C ARG A 351 -2.90 4.57 -25.53
N THR A 352 -2.70 4.38 -24.23
CA THR A 352 -3.16 5.28 -23.17
C THR A 352 -2.44 4.95 -21.86
N HIS A 353 -2.68 5.74 -20.80
CA HIS A 353 -2.08 5.51 -19.50
C HIS A 353 -2.81 4.40 -18.72
N LEU A 354 -2.07 3.68 -17.87
CA LEU A 354 -2.59 2.75 -16.89
C LEU A 354 -2.49 3.37 -15.49
N SER A 355 -3.63 3.44 -14.82
CA SER A 355 -3.75 3.84 -13.42
C SER A 355 -4.21 2.65 -12.57
N VAL A 356 -3.79 2.57 -11.30
CA VAL A 356 -4.25 1.52 -10.37
C VAL A 356 -4.76 2.15 -9.08
N VAL A 357 -5.94 1.72 -8.63
CA VAL A 357 -6.45 2.02 -7.30
C VAL A 357 -5.84 1.04 -6.30
N MET A 358 -5.33 1.55 -5.19
CA MET A 358 -4.74 0.70 -4.14
C MET A 358 -4.96 1.29 -2.75
N PRO A 359 -5.09 0.45 -1.71
CA PRO A 359 -5.20 0.95 -0.36
C PRO A 359 -3.85 1.43 0.17
N PHE A 360 -3.88 2.46 1.03
CA PHE A 360 -2.67 3.07 1.60
C PHE A 360 -1.73 2.06 2.29
N TRP A 361 -2.30 0.99 2.85
CA TRP A 361 -1.57 -0.01 3.62
C TRP A 361 -0.80 -1.02 2.75
N LEU A 362 -0.91 -1.00 1.41
CA LEU A 362 -0.01 -1.82 0.57
C LEU A 362 1.48 -1.44 0.73
N THR A 363 1.78 -0.31 1.37
CA THR A 363 3.13 0.10 1.77
C THR A 363 3.73 -0.75 2.92
N THR A 364 2.89 -1.53 3.62
CA THR A 364 3.31 -2.40 4.73
C THR A 364 3.44 -3.88 4.32
N VAL A 365 2.81 -4.26 3.19
CA VAL A 365 2.93 -5.60 2.62
C VAL A 365 4.24 -5.70 1.85
N ALA A 366 5.10 -6.65 2.20
CA ALA A 366 6.34 -6.91 1.47
C ALA A 366 6.12 -7.95 0.37
N VAL A 367 6.73 -7.71 -0.80
CA VAL A 367 6.88 -8.66 -1.91
C VAL A 367 8.32 -8.58 -2.40
N ARG A 368 9.04 -9.70 -2.37
CA ARG A 368 10.48 -9.76 -2.71
C ARG A 368 11.32 -8.76 -1.91
N GLY A 369 10.93 -8.52 -0.66
CA GLY A 369 11.61 -7.59 0.24
C GLY A 369 11.33 -6.10 0.02
N ARG A 370 10.44 -5.73 -0.91
CA ARG A 370 9.99 -4.34 -1.13
C ARG A 370 8.50 -4.18 -0.88
N PRO A 371 8.00 -2.97 -0.57
CA PRO A 371 6.57 -2.73 -0.43
C PRO A 371 5.79 -3.05 -1.71
N LEU A 372 4.65 -3.72 -1.58
CA LEU A 372 3.78 -4.06 -2.69
C LEU A 372 3.30 -2.81 -3.43
N ALA A 373 2.98 -1.73 -2.70
CA ALA A 373 2.64 -0.44 -3.29
C ALA A 373 3.72 0.06 -4.27
N PHE A 374 5.01 -0.07 -3.91
CA PHE A 374 6.12 0.39 -4.75
C PHE A 374 6.26 -0.50 -5.99
N ALA A 375 6.08 -1.82 -5.83
CA ALA A 375 6.08 -2.75 -6.94
C ALA A 375 4.92 -2.51 -7.92
N VAL A 376 3.75 -2.06 -7.45
CA VAL A 376 2.64 -1.61 -8.30
C VAL A 376 3.04 -0.34 -9.04
N MET A 377 3.53 0.68 -8.33
CA MET A 377 3.92 1.96 -8.93
C MET A 377 5.00 1.83 -10.00
N ASP A 378 5.90 0.84 -9.89
CA ASP A 378 6.94 0.57 -10.90
C ASP A 378 6.38 0.10 -12.26
N ARG A 379 5.11 -0.30 -12.33
CA ARG A 379 4.46 -0.92 -13.51
C ARG A 379 3.45 -0.02 -14.21
N VAL A 380 3.02 1.04 -13.55
CA VAL A 380 1.87 1.86 -13.96
C VAL A 380 2.30 3.30 -14.21
N ASP A 381 1.44 4.07 -14.85
CA ASP A 381 1.73 5.47 -15.17
C ASP A 381 1.19 6.42 -14.09
N GLU A 382 0.30 5.93 -13.20
CA GLU A 382 -0.36 6.68 -12.14
C GLU A 382 -0.94 5.72 -11.09
N VAL A 383 -1.12 6.17 -9.85
CA VAL A 383 -1.90 5.45 -8.83
C VAL A 383 -2.93 6.35 -8.15
N ALA A 384 -4.03 5.74 -7.68
CA ALA A 384 -4.99 6.37 -6.78
C ALA A 384 -5.01 5.63 -5.44
N VAL A 385 -4.72 6.35 -4.36
CA VAL A 385 -4.64 5.80 -3.01
C VAL A 385 -5.98 5.95 -2.33
N MET A 386 -6.55 4.84 -1.86
CA MET A 386 -7.76 4.83 -1.01
C MET A 386 -7.43 5.30 0.40
N SER A 387 -7.20 6.60 0.55
CA SER A 387 -6.80 7.29 1.77
C SER A 387 -8.02 7.74 2.60
N TYR A 388 -9.05 6.90 2.71
CA TYR A 388 -10.35 7.28 3.27
C TYR A 388 -10.29 7.67 4.74
N ARG A 389 -10.10 8.97 5.00
CA ARG A 389 -10.14 9.60 6.32
C ARG A 389 -10.81 10.95 6.24
N THR A 390 -11.49 11.32 7.31
CA THR A 390 -12.04 12.67 7.48
C THR A 390 -11.08 13.62 8.18
N ASP A 391 -10.06 13.08 8.84
CA ASP A 391 -8.90 13.85 9.33
C ASP A 391 -7.85 13.97 8.22
N LEU A 392 -7.59 15.19 7.77
CA LEU A 392 -6.70 15.49 6.64
C LEU A 392 -5.22 15.25 6.98
N ASP A 393 -4.84 15.36 8.24
CA ASP A 393 -3.47 15.01 8.66
C ASP A 393 -3.28 13.50 8.60
N GLU A 394 -4.33 12.73 8.90
CA GLU A 394 -4.32 11.26 8.72
C GLU A 394 -4.25 10.90 7.23
N VAL A 395 -5.01 11.57 6.34
CA VAL A 395 -4.90 11.38 4.87
C VAL A 395 -3.46 11.56 4.39
N LYS A 396 -2.80 12.65 4.81
CA LYS A 396 -1.40 12.95 4.44
C LYS A 396 -0.43 11.91 4.98
N SER A 397 -0.53 11.60 6.28
CA SER A 397 0.36 10.67 6.96
C SER A 397 0.31 9.27 6.36
N LEU A 398 -0.90 8.76 6.10
CA LEU A 398 -1.09 7.43 5.50
C LEU A 398 -0.58 7.33 4.06
N SER A 399 -0.49 8.46 3.36
CA SER A 399 -0.10 8.51 1.95
C SER A 399 1.35 8.94 1.72
N ASP A 400 2.06 9.38 2.77
CA ASP A 400 3.41 9.96 2.69
C ASP A 400 4.41 9.02 1.99
N ASP A 401 4.45 7.74 2.37
CA ASP A 401 5.36 6.78 1.74
C ASP A 401 5.10 6.60 0.24
N THR A 402 3.82 6.55 -0.16
CA THR A 402 3.43 6.43 -1.56
C THR A 402 3.80 7.70 -2.33
N LEU A 403 3.53 8.88 -1.75
CA LEU A 403 3.86 10.17 -2.35
C LEU A 403 5.37 10.35 -2.50
N ARG A 404 6.16 9.99 -1.50
CA ARG A 404 7.64 10.06 -1.55
C ARG A 404 8.24 9.11 -2.57
N TYR A 405 7.68 7.90 -2.68
CA TYR A 405 8.10 6.98 -3.74
C TYR A 405 7.70 7.50 -5.12
N GLY A 406 6.49 8.03 -5.27
CA GLY A 406 6.05 8.72 -6.48
C GLY A 406 6.99 9.87 -6.85
N ASP A 407 7.44 10.67 -5.88
CA ASP A 407 8.41 11.74 -6.12
C ASP A 407 9.72 11.17 -6.65
N LEU A 408 10.14 9.98 -6.18
CA LEU A 408 11.43 9.36 -6.53
C LEU A 408 11.42 8.83 -7.96
N ILE A 409 10.31 8.18 -8.34
CA ILE A 409 10.21 7.51 -9.63
C ILE A 409 9.46 8.33 -10.69
N GLY A 410 8.90 9.48 -10.31
CA GLY A 410 8.15 10.38 -11.21
C GLY A 410 6.73 9.93 -11.52
N ILE A 411 6.12 9.11 -10.65
CA ILE A 411 4.75 8.60 -10.86
C ILE A 411 3.74 9.47 -10.10
N PRO A 412 2.69 9.99 -10.76
CA PRO A 412 1.62 10.74 -10.11
C PRO A 412 0.75 9.87 -9.19
N VAL A 413 0.30 10.47 -8.11
CA VAL A 413 -0.45 9.87 -7.00
C VAL A 413 -1.67 10.73 -6.71
N TRP A 414 -2.84 10.13 -6.84
CA TRP A 414 -4.10 10.72 -6.40
C TRP A 414 -4.45 10.23 -5.01
N LEU A 415 -5.04 11.09 -4.19
CA LEU A 415 -5.57 10.70 -2.87
C LEU A 415 -7.09 10.68 -2.91
N ALA A 416 -7.71 9.69 -2.30
CA ALA A 416 -9.17 9.56 -2.36
C ALA A 416 -9.85 9.86 -1.01
N VAL A 417 -11.05 10.44 -1.09
CA VAL A 417 -11.94 10.70 0.05
C VAL A 417 -13.28 9.98 -0.16
N GLU A 418 -13.84 9.43 0.90
CA GLU A 418 -15.08 8.66 0.85
C GLU A 418 -16.30 9.52 1.18
N THR A 419 -17.40 9.32 0.47
CA THR A 419 -18.67 10.06 0.62
C THR A 419 -19.89 9.17 0.82
N ILE A 420 -19.77 7.85 0.65
CA ILE A 420 -20.86 6.89 0.90
C ILE A 420 -20.93 6.53 2.38
N ALA A 421 -22.14 6.28 2.89
CA ALA A 421 -22.34 5.74 4.22
C ALA A 421 -21.73 4.34 4.33
N LEU A 422 -20.82 4.17 5.29
CA LEU A 422 -20.19 2.89 5.58
C LEU A 422 -20.81 2.27 6.83
N PRO A 423 -20.96 0.93 6.88
CA PRO A 423 -21.40 0.24 8.09
C PRO A 423 -20.37 0.41 9.21
N VAL A 424 -20.84 0.39 10.46
CA VAL A 424 -19.95 0.31 11.63
C VAL A 424 -19.21 -1.01 11.60
N GLU A 425 -17.89 -0.98 11.79
CA GLU A 425 -17.07 -2.18 11.90
C GLU A 425 -16.59 -2.36 13.35
N GLN A 426 -16.74 -3.56 13.89
CA GLN A 426 -16.16 -3.95 15.18
C GLN A 426 -15.03 -4.95 14.96
N ARG A 427 -13.86 -4.63 15.52
CA ARG A 427 -12.68 -5.49 15.51
C ARG A 427 -12.42 -6.05 16.89
N VAL A 428 -12.15 -7.35 16.96
CA VAL A 428 -11.83 -8.06 18.18
C VAL A 428 -10.53 -8.80 17.97
N THR A 429 -9.48 -8.42 18.71
CA THR A 429 -8.22 -9.16 18.67
C THR A 429 -8.18 -10.14 19.81
N LEU A 430 -7.96 -11.39 19.47
CA LEU A 430 -7.76 -12.50 20.37
C LEU A 430 -6.26 -12.85 20.46
N LYS A 431 -5.79 -13.19 21.65
CA LYS A 431 -4.44 -13.72 21.87
C LYS A 431 -4.51 -15.10 22.51
N ARG A 432 -3.44 -15.87 22.37
CA ARG A 432 -3.36 -17.24 22.88
C ARG A 432 -3.63 -17.28 24.40
N GLU A 433 -4.51 -18.17 24.81
CA GLU A 433 -4.88 -18.41 26.20
C GLU A 433 -4.66 -19.90 26.51
N PRO A 434 -3.57 -20.25 27.24
CA PRO A 434 -3.27 -21.63 27.59
C PRO A 434 -4.35 -22.31 28.44
N ARG A 435 -5.17 -21.54 29.16
CA ARG A 435 -6.25 -22.06 29.99
C ARG A 435 -7.56 -22.04 29.21
N LEU A 436 -7.88 -23.13 28.52
CA LEU A 436 -9.06 -23.22 27.63
C LEU A 436 -10.40 -22.82 28.29
N GLN A 437 -10.55 -23.05 29.59
CA GLN A 437 -11.73 -22.61 30.35
C GLN A 437 -11.90 -21.08 30.44
N LEU A 438 -10.87 -20.31 30.13
CA LEU A 438 -10.88 -18.84 30.06
C LEU A 438 -10.90 -18.32 28.61
N ALA A 439 -10.96 -19.22 27.62
CA ALA A 439 -10.94 -18.84 26.22
C ALA A 439 -12.29 -18.25 25.78
N ASP A 440 -12.23 -17.18 24.99
CA ASP A 440 -13.36 -16.57 24.32
C ASP A 440 -13.52 -17.11 22.88
N ALA A 441 -12.57 -17.91 22.40
CA ALA A 441 -12.61 -18.61 21.13
C ALA A 441 -11.69 -19.83 21.16
N VAL A 442 -12.00 -20.86 20.37
CA VAL A 442 -11.21 -22.08 20.27
C VAL A 442 -10.91 -22.40 18.82
N LEU A 443 -9.64 -22.59 18.50
CA LEU A 443 -9.16 -22.96 17.17
C LEU A 443 -9.06 -24.48 17.04
N ASP A 444 -9.84 -25.04 16.12
CA ASP A 444 -9.72 -26.41 15.64
C ASP A 444 -8.90 -26.42 14.36
N ARG A 445 -7.60 -26.72 14.49
CA ARG A 445 -6.69 -26.81 13.34
C ARG A 445 -7.01 -27.97 12.40
N LEU A 446 -7.48 -29.09 12.93
CA LEU A 446 -7.75 -30.30 12.16
C LEU A 446 -8.90 -30.06 11.18
N HIS A 447 -9.97 -29.43 11.68
CA HIS A 447 -11.15 -29.11 10.88
C HIS A 447 -11.11 -27.70 10.26
N ARG A 448 -10.05 -26.93 10.53
CA ARG A 448 -9.84 -25.54 10.06
C ARG A 448 -11.02 -24.63 10.41
N ARG A 449 -11.38 -24.59 11.70
CA ARG A 449 -12.50 -23.79 12.20
C ARG A 449 -12.11 -23.00 13.44
N LEU A 450 -12.62 -21.78 13.54
CA LEU A 450 -12.65 -21.03 14.78
C LEU A 450 -14.05 -21.14 15.40
N ILE A 451 -14.12 -21.63 16.63
CA ILE A 451 -15.36 -21.83 17.36
C ILE A 451 -15.49 -20.71 18.39
N LEU A 452 -16.58 -19.96 18.32
CA LEU A 452 -16.94 -18.91 19.27
C LEU A 452 -18.05 -19.41 20.21
N PRO A 453 -18.13 -18.86 21.43
CA PRO A 453 -19.13 -19.27 22.41
C PRO A 453 -20.57 -19.03 21.91
N PRO A 454 -21.54 -19.78 22.45
CA PRO A 454 -21.37 -20.81 23.49
C PRO A 454 -20.70 -22.07 22.96
N PHE A 455 -19.78 -22.67 23.72
CA PHE A 455 -19.07 -23.87 23.28
C PHE A 455 -19.96 -25.11 23.37
N PRO A 456 -19.94 -26.01 22.37
CA PRO A 456 -20.83 -27.19 22.33
C PRO A 456 -20.48 -28.25 23.40
N SER A 457 -19.32 -28.17 24.03
CA SER A 457 -18.91 -29.04 25.15
C SER A 457 -17.95 -28.29 26.09
N PRO A 458 -17.89 -28.65 27.39
CA PRO A 458 -16.93 -28.06 28.31
C PRO A 458 -15.51 -28.29 27.80
N LEU A 459 -14.72 -27.22 27.74
CA LEU A 459 -13.33 -27.29 27.32
C LEU A 459 -12.50 -27.95 28.42
N SER A 460 -11.98 -29.14 28.16
CA SER A 460 -11.12 -29.89 29.08
C SER A 460 -9.66 -29.47 28.91
N LYS A 461 -8.81 -29.76 29.91
CA LYS A 461 -7.36 -29.54 29.81
C LYS A 461 -6.69 -30.43 28.75
N ASP A 462 -7.30 -31.55 28.40
CA ASP A 462 -6.78 -32.52 27.42
C ASP A 462 -7.32 -32.29 26.00
N ASP A 463 -8.03 -31.19 25.78
CA ASP A 463 -8.57 -30.83 24.46
C ASP A 463 -7.43 -30.43 23.52
N PRO A 464 -7.31 -31.05 22.32
CA PRO A 464 -6.23 -30.75 21.38
C PRO A 464 -6.38 -29.38 20.70
N ARG A 465 -7.51 -28.69 20.89
CA ARG A 465 -7.78 -27.38 20.29
C ARG A 465 -7.09 -26.25 21.07
N GLU A 466 -6.77 -25.17 20.38
CA GLU A 466 -6.05 -24.04 20.96
C GLU A 466 -7.00 -22.92 21.42
N GLY A 467 -6.84 -22.45 22.66
CA GLY A 467 -7.68 -21.40 23.22
C GLY A 467 -7.15 -20.01 22.94
N PHE A 468 -8.07 -19.08 22.70
CA PHE A 468 -7.78 -17.67 22.50
C PHE A 468 -8.73 -16.81 23.34
N ARG A 469 -8.22 -15.73 23.90
CA ARG A 469 -8.97 -14.79 24.74
C ARG A 469 -8.95 -13.39 24.16
N VAL A 470 -10.04 -12.67 24.30
CA VAL A 470 -10.15 -11.27 23.88
C VAL A 470 -9.11 -10.44 24.62
N HIS A 471 -8.19 -9.87 23.85
CA HIS A 471 -7.20 -8.93 24.35
C HIS A 471 -7.72 -7.50 24.30
N HIS A 472 -8.35 -7.12 23.19
CA HIS A 472 -8.98 -5.81 23.04
C HIS A 472 -10.08 -5.81 21.99
N ARG A 473 -10.97 -4.82 22.08
CA ARG A 473 -12.05 -4.56 21.13
C ARG A 473 -11.93 -3.12 20.64
N MET A 474 -12.12 -2.91 19.35
CA MET A 474 -12.09 -1.59 18.72
C MET A 474 -13.34 -1.44 17.85
N THR A 475 -13.96 -0.27 17.88
CA THR A 475 -15.02 0.10 16.93
C THR A 475 -14.46 1.10 15.94
N VAL A 476 -14.42 0.71 14.67
CA VAL A 476 -14.12 1.64 13.57
C VAL A 476 -15.41 2.39 13.27
N ARG A 477 -15.39 3.67 13.63
CA ARG A 477 -16.53 4.57 13.47
C ARG A 477 -16.56 5.14 12.05
N PRO A 478 -17.64 4.97 11.27
CA PRO A 478 -17.75 5.45 9.89
C PRO A 478 -17.39 6.93 9.72
N GLU A 479 -17.69 7.78 10.70
CA GLU A 479 -17.46 9.23 10.62
C GLU A 479 -15.97 9.62 10.55
N ARG A 480 -15.07 8.68 10.89
CA ARG A 480 -13.61 8.85 10.74
C ARG A 480 -13.12 8.54 9.33
N ILE A 481 -13.87 7.78 8.56
CA ILE A 481 -13.45 7.23 7.26
C ILE A 481 -14.25 7.79 6.09
N THR A 482 -15.51 8.20 6.31
CA THR A 482 -16.40 8.77 5.30
C THR A 482 -16.97 10.13 5.70
N PHE A 483 -17.17 11.00 4.71
CA PHE A 483 -17.91 12.25 4.83
C PHE A 483 -19.43 12.07 4.74
N ALA A 484 -19.93 10.84 4.64
CA ALA A 484 -21.36 10.57 4.66
C ALA A 484 -22.06 11.22 5.87
N GLY A 485 -23.22 11.81 5.62
CA GLY A 485 -23.99 12.56 6.63
C GLY A 485 -23.43 13.94 6.97
N ARG A 486 -22.27 14.34 6.41
CA ARG A 486 -21.76 15.72 6.52
C ARG A 486 -22.30 16.59 5.36
N PRO A 487 -22.35 17.92 5.53
CA PRO A 487 -22.69 18.83 4.45
C PRO A 487 -21.67 18.74 3.32
N ARG A 488 -22.11 19.01 2.09
CA ARG A 488 -21.26 18.98 0.90
C ARG A 488 -20.12 20.00 0.99
N SER A 489 -20.37 21.14 1.65
CA SER A 489 -19.34 22.15 1.92
C SER A 489 -18.12 21.61 2.68
N ASP A 490 -18.30 20.57 3.52
CA ASP A 490 -17.20 19.97 4.26
C ASP A 490 -16.28 19.17 3.34
N VAL A 491 -16.84 18.44 2.37
CA VAL A 491 -16.07 17.71 1.36
C VAL A 491 -15.32 18.70 0.48
N GLU A 492 -15.98 19.76 0.01
CA GLU A 492 -15.33 20.80 -0.82
C GLU A 492 -14.18 21.49 -0.08
N LYS A 493 -14.38 21.79 1.22
CA LYS A 493 -13.34 22.35 2.08
C LYS A 493 -12.19 21.38 2.28
N ALA A 494 -12.48 20.09 2.50
CA ALA A 494 -11.46 19.06 2.65
C ALA A 494 -10.62 18.91 1.38
N VAL A 495 -11.27 18.76 0.22
CA VAL A 495 -10.62 18.69 -1.11
C VAL A 495 -9.74 19.92 -1.33
N ARG A 496 -10.27 21.14 -1.14
CA ARG A 496 -9.49 22.38 -1.31
C ARG A 496 -8.30 22.45 -0.36
N THR A 497 -8.48 22.01 0.88
CA THR A 497 -7.40 22.02 1.87
C THR A 497 -6.28 21.06 1.48
N LEU A 498 -6.61 19.84 1.07
CA LEU A 498 -5.62 18.87 0.61
C LEU A 498 -4.89 19.38 -0.65
N LEU A 499 -5.63 19.91 -1.64
CA LEU A 499 -5.04 20.48 -2.85
C LEU A 499 -4.01 21.58 -2.56
N ASN A 500 -4.18 22.34 -1.47
CA ASN A 500 -3.29 23.44 -1.10
C ASN A 500 -2.18 23.06 -0.11
N THR A 501 -2.27 21.90 0.56
CA THR A 501 -1.39 21.57 1.70
C THR A 501 -0.55 20.32 1.49
N VAL A 502 -0.87 19.45 0.54
CA VAL A 502 -0.03 18.30 0.20
C VAL A 502 1.17 18.77 -0.62
N ALA A 503 2.36 18.72 -0.01
CA ALA A 503 3.60 19.26 -0.58
C ALA A 503 4.49 18.16 -1.18
N HIS A 504 3.95 17.41 -2.14
CA HIS A 504 4.68 16.40 -2.92
C HIS A 504 4.55 16.67 -4.42
N ARG A 505 5.58 16.34 -5.20
CA ARG A 505 5.56 16.51 -6.65
C ARG A 505 4.73 15.45 -7.36
N SER A 506 4.69 14.26 -6.79
CA SER A 506 3.84 13.19 -7.23
C SER A 506 2.37 13.47 -6.98
N PHE A 507 2.01 14.43 -6.11
CA PHE A 507 0.62 14.68 -5.81
C PHE A 507 -0.14 15.25 -7.02
N ALA A 508 -1.00 14.43 -7.60
CA ALA A 508 -1.73 14.74 -8.83
C ALA A 508 -3.09 15.40 -8.57
N GLY A 509 -3.72 15.05 -7.45
CA GLY A 509 -5.07 15.52 -7.15
C GLY A 509 -5.84 14.70 -6.13
N ILE A 510 -7.10 15.07 -5.94
CA ILE A 510 -8.05 14.38 -5.07
C ILE A 510 -9.15 13.72 -5.88
N VAL A 511 -9.50 12.48 -5.50
CA VAL A 511 -10.65 11.77 -6.04
C VAL A 511 -11.74 11.68 -4.98
N VAL A 512 -12.95 12.10 -5.33
CA VAL A 512 -14.14 11.79 -4.53
C VAL A 512 -14.62 10.39 -4.89
N HIS A 513 -14.80 9.53 -3.89
CA HIS A 513 -14.94 8.10 -4.14
C HIS A 513 -16.23 7.73 -4.88
N ASP A 514 -17.29 8.52 -4.74
CA ASP A 514 -18.57 8.16 -5.35
C ASP A 514 -19.35 9.39 -5.80
N PHE A 515 -19.68 9.42 -7.08
CA PHE A 515 -20.46 10.48 -7.71
C PHE A 515 -21.86 10.65 -7.10
N ASP A 516 -22.54 9.55 -6.80
CA ASP A 516 -23.89 9.57 -6.25
C ASP A 516 -23.88 9.91 -4.76
N GLY A 517 -22.88 9.43 -4.02
CA GLY A 517 -22.57 9.81 -2.65
C GLY A 517 -22.36 11.32 -2.56
N LEU A 518 -21.54 11.90 -3.41
CA LEU A 518 -21.33 13.36 -3.48
C LEU A 518 -22.64 14.14 -3.72
N ARG A 519 -23.47 13.65 -4.64
CA ARG A 519 -24.77 14.27 -4.95
C ARG A 519 -25.79 14.11 -3.82
N ALA A 520 -25.73 13.02 -3.07
CA ALA A 520 -26.63 12.71 -1.97
C ALA A 520 -26.33 13.52 -0.70
N LEU A 521 -25.15 14.12 -0.58
CA LEU A 521 -24.83 15.01 0.54
C LEU A 521 -25.75 16.24 0.55
N ALA A 522 -26.17 16.64 1.75
CA ALA A 522 -26.92 17.88 1.97
C ALA A 522 -26.07 19.09 1.57
N GLU A 523 -26.72 20.19 1.16
CA GLU A 523 -26.03 21.47 0.89
C GLU A 523 -25.26 21.98 2.12
#